data_AF-T1B8V5-F1
#
_entry.id   AF-T1B8V5-F1
#
_cell.length_a   1.000
_cell.length_b   1.000
_cell.length_c   1.000
_cell.angle_alpha   90.00
_cell.angle_beta   90.00
_cell.angle_gamma   90.00
#
_symmetry.space_group_name_H-M   'P 1'
#
loop_
_entity.id
_entity.type
_entity.pdbx_description
1 polymer ?
#
loop_
_entity_poly.entity_id
_entity_poly.type
_entity_poly.pdbx_seq_one_letter_code
_entity_poly.pdbx_strand_id
1 'polypeptide(L)' 'MVREILLDRKHRPAIVYTPTRKQAESLAEELAGELAVASYHAGLDAERRRRVQEEFMAGKLDVMVATTAF' A
#
# COMPACT_ATOMS: atom_id res chain seq x y z
N MET A 1 -11.81 11.16 0.53
CA MET A 1 -11.53 10.88 1.95
C MET A 1 -10.15 10.27 2.19
N VAL A 2 -9.89 8.98 1.86
CA VAL A 2 -8.55 8.39 2.16
C VAL A 2 -7.41 9.04 1.35
N ARG A 3 -7.63 9.29 0.05
CA ARG A 3 -6.71 10.00 -0.84
C ARG A 3 -6.33 11.38 -0.28
N GLU A 4 -7.31 12.19 0.10
CA GLU A 4 -7.08 13.54 0.63
C GLU A 4 -6.26 13.53 1.93
N ILE A 5 -6.50 12.56 2.82
CA ILE A 5 -5.71 12.38 4.04
C ILE A 5 -4.26 12.04 3.68
N LEU A 6 -4.05 11.11 2.76
CA LEU A 6 -2.71 10.64 2.38
C LEU A 6 -1.91 11.65 1.57
N LEU A 7 -2.56 12.58 0.87
CA LEU A 7 -1.86 13.65 0.15
C LEU A 7 -1.14 14.61 1.10
N ASP A 8 -1.66 14.82 2.31
CA ASP A 8 -0.93 15.49 3.37
C ASP A 8 0.24 14.61 3.84
N ARG A 9 1.46 15.06 3.55
CA ARG A 9 2.71 14.34 3.85
C ARG A 9 2.87 13.94 5.31
N LYS A 10 2.23 14.66 6.25
CA LYS A 10 2.34 14.34 7.69
C LYS A 10 1.71 13.00 8.06
N HIS A 11 0.85 12.45 7.20
CA HIS A 11 0.22 11.14 7.41
C HIS A 11 0.98 10.00 6.73
N ARG A 12 2.19 10.24 6.19
CA ARG A 12 3.01 9.23 5.51
C ARG A 12 4.36 9.06 6.19
N PRO A 13 4.97 7.85 6.16
CA PRO A 13 4.47 6.64 5.49
C PRO A 13 3.26 6.01 6.21
N ALA A 14 2.37 5.36 5.46
CA ALA A 14 1.15 4.76 6.02
C ALA A 14 0.86 3.35 5.50
N ILE A 15 0.23 2.53 6.34
CA ILE A 15 -0.41 1.27 5.93
C ILE A 15 -1.92 1.51 5.91
N VAL A 16 -2.55 1.20 4.78
CA VAL A 16 -4.01 1.28 4.64
C VAL A 16 -4.57 -0.13 4.59
N TYR A 17 -5.41 -0.50 5.55
CA TYR A 17 -6.05 -1.81 5.56
C TYR A 17 -7.35 -1.82 4.75
N THR A 18 -7.50 -2.83 3.89
CA THR A 18 -8.74 -3.09 3.14
C THR A 18 -9.23 -4.53 3.38
N PRO A 19 -10.55 -4.79 3.26
CA PRO A 19 -11.10 -6.13 3.47
C PRO A 19 -10.71 -7.20 2.45
N THR A 20 -10.37 -6.82 1.21
CA THR A 20 -10.15 -7.79 0.11
C THR A 20 -8.92 -7.45 -0.73
N ARG A 21 -8.33 -8.47 -1.35
CA ARG A 21 -7.19 -8.32 -2.28
C ARG A 21 -7.53 -7.36 -3.41
N LYS A 22 -8.71 -7.52 -4.00
CA LYS A 22 -9.23 -6.64 -5.06
C LYS A 22 -9.28 -5.18 -4.60
N GLN A 23 -9.78 -4.90 -3.38
CA GLN A 23 -9.79 -3.53 -2.87
C GLN A 23 -8.39 -2.99 -2.59
N ALA A 24 -7.46 -3.84 -2.13
CA ALA A 24 -6.07 -3.44 -1.95
C ALA A 24 -5.41 -3.05 -3.29
N GLU A 25 -5.60 -3.87 -4.32
CA GLU A 25 -5.10 -3.60 -5.68
C GLU A 25 -5.74 -2.34 -6.28
N SER A 26 -7.07 -2.23 -6.26
CA SER A 26 -7.77 -1.07 -6.84
C SER A 26 -7.40 0.24 -6.15
N LEU A 27 -7.26 0.25 -4.82
CA LEU A 27 -6.87 1.47 -4.10
C LEU A 27 -5.39 1.83 -4.34
N ALA A 28 -4.50 0.84 -4.44
CA ALA A 28 -3.11 1.09 -4.81
C ALA A 28 -3.03 1.69 -6.23
N GLU A 29 -3.81 1.17 -7.18
CA GLU A 29 -3.88 1.72 -8.54
C GLU A 29 -4.41 3.15 -8.57
N GLU A 30 -5.47 3.45 -7.81
CA GLU A 30 -6.02 4.81 -7.68
C GLU A 30 -4.97 5.82 -7.16
N LEU A 31 -4.13 5.40 -6.21
CA LEU A 31 -3.15 6.27 -5.55
C LEU A 31 -1.81 6.38 -6.31
N ALA A 32 -1.52 5.46 -7.23
CA ALA A 32 -0.20 5.35 -7.89
C ALA A 32 0.17 6.55 -8.77
N GLY A 33 -0.81 7.36 -9.19
CA GLY A 33 -0.56 8.60 -9.92
C GLY A 33 0.04 9.74 -9.08
N GLU A 34 -0.03 9.64 -7.75
CA GLU A 34 0.33 10.71 -6.83
C GLU A 34 1.32 10.29 -5.75
N LEU A 35 1.32 9.01 -5.37
CA LEU A 35 2.07 8.48 -4.26
C LEU A 35 2.82 7.22 -4.70
N ALA A 36 4.01 7.00 -4.13
CA ALA A 36 4.67 5.71 -4.25
C ALA A 36 3.90 4.67 -3.43
N VAL A 37 3.09 3.85 -4.09
CA VAL A 37 2.17 2.92 -3.42
C VAL A 37 2.27 1.52 -3.99
N ALA A 38 2.04 0.52 -3.13
CA ALA A 38 1.89 -0.87 -3.55
C ALA A 38 0.82 -1.59 -2.73
N SER A 39 0.16 -2.57 -3.34
CA SER A 39 -0.69 -3.51 -2.61
C SER A 39 0.17 -4.56 -1.88
N TYR A 40 -0.34 -5.07 -0.75
CA TYR A 40 0.32 -6.09 0.06
C TYR A 40 -0.70 -7.10 0.61
N HIS A 41 -0.69 -8.32 0.07
CA HIS A 41 -1.61 -9.37 0.49
C HIS A 41 -1.11 -10.76 0.14
N ALA A 42 -1.70 -11.80 0.75
CA ALA A 42 -1.33 -13.20 0.55
C ALA A 42 -1.50 -13.74 -0.88
N GLY A 43 -2.17 -13.01 -1.78
CA GLY A 43 -2.24 -13.35 -3.20
C GLY A 43 -0.97 -13.05 -4.00
N LEU A 44 -0.07 -12.21 -3.46
CA LEU A 44 1.23 -11.94 -4.08
C LEU A 44 2.19 -13.11 -3.82
N ASP A 45 3.06 -13.40 -4.77
CA ASP A 45 4.14 -14.36 -4.56
C ASP A 45 5.10 -13.89 -3.44
N ALA A 46 5.88 -14.82 -2.89
CA ALA A 46 6.74 -14.55 -1.74
C ALA A 46 7.83 -13.49 -2.04
N GLU A 47 8.40 -13.50 -3.24
CA GLU A 47 9.43 -12.53 -3.62
C GLU A 47 8.84 -11.12 -3.75
N ARG A 48 7.65 -11.02 -4.35
CA ARG A 48 6.95 -9.76 -4.50
C ARG A 48 6.51 -9.18 -3.16
N ARG A 49 5.96 -10.01 -2.26
CA ARG A 49 5.63 -9.58 -0.89
C ARG A 49 6.85 -9.05 -0.16
N ARG A 50 7.94 -9.83 -0.18
CA ARG A 50 9.20 -9.44 0.45
C ARG A 50 9.72 -8.10 -0.08
N ARG A 51 9.73 -7.94 -1.40
CA ARG A 51 10.16 -6.70 -2.05
C ARG A 51 9.31 -5.50 -1.62
N VAL A 52 7.98 -5.63 -1.66
CA VAL A 52 7.07 -4.53 -1.26
C VAL A 52 7.29 -4.16 0.21
N GLN A 53 7.45 -5.15 1.09
CA GLN A 53 7.73 -4.91 2.50
C GLN A 53 9.09 -4.21 2.68
N GLU A 54 10.14 -4.66 2.01
CA GLU A 54 11.47 -4.04 2.05
C GLU A 54 11.44 -2.60 1.51
N GLU A 55 10.71 -2.34 0.43
CA GLU A 55 10.54 -1.00 -0.14
C GLU A 55 9.79 -0.06 0.80
N PHE A 56 8.73 -0.53 1.47
CA PHE A 56 8.02 0.26 2.48
C PHE A 56 8.90 0.55 3.69
N MET A 57 9.60 -0.45 4.22
CA MET A 57 10.52 -0.30 5.36
C MET A 57 11.70 0.62 5.05
N ALA A 58 12.15 0.66 3.78
CA ALA A 58 13.19 1.57 3.30
C ALA A 58 12.69 2.99 2.98
N GLY A 59 11.39 3.28 3.18
CA GLY A 59 10.79 4.59 2.87
C GLY A 59 10.67 4.88 1.37
N LYS A 60 10.77 3.87 0.50
CA LYS A 60 10.58 4.00 -0.95
C LYS A 60 9.10 4.06 -1.34
N LEU A 61 8.23 3.51 -0.49
CA LEU A 61 6.78 3.61 -0.62
C LEU A 61 6.25 4.61 0.40
N ASP A 62 5.47 5.56 -0.10
CA ASP A 62 4.63 6.45 0.68
C ASP A 62 3.52 5.70 1.42
N VAL A 63 2.93 4.70 0.75
CA VAL A 63 1.76 3.97 1.24
C VAL A 63 1.87 2.49 0.89
N MET A 64 1.49 1.61 1.81
CA MET A 64 1.30 0.19 1.54
C MET A 64 -0.17 -0.17 1.81
N VAL A 65 -0.90 -0.60 0.78
CA VAL A 65 -2.31 -0.98 0.92
C VAL A 65 -2.41 -2.47 1.19
N ALA A 66 -2.71 -2.84 2.43
CA ALA A 66 -2.68 -4.22 2.89
C ALA A 66 -4.08 -4.79 3.13
N THR A 67 -4.24 -6.10 2.97
CA THR A 67 -5.37 -6.80 3.62
C THR A 67 -4.99 -7.18 5.03
N THR A 68 -5.95 -7.25 5.96
CA THR A 68 -5.76 -7.72 7.36
C THR A 68 -5.41 -9.21 7.49
N ALA A 69 -4.96 -9.86 6.42
CA ALA A 69 -4.66 -11.28 6.43
C ALA A 69 -3.25 -11.53 6.98
N PHE A 70 -3.20 -12.34 8.04
CA PHE A 70 -2.11 -13.31 8.25
C PHE A 70 -1.81 -14.06 6.94
#